data_AF-A0AAQ3NZ17-F1
#
_entry.id   AF-A0AAQ3NZ17-F1
#
_cell.length_a   1.000
_cell.length_b   1.000
_cell.length_c   1.000
_cell.angle_alpha   90.00
_cell.angle_beta   90.00
_cell.angle_gamma   90.00
#
_symmetry.space_group_name_H-M   'P 1'
#
loop_
_entity.id
_entity.type
_entity.pdbx_description
1 polymer ?
#
loop_
_entity_poly.entity_id
_entity_poly.type
_entity_poly.pdbx_seq_one_letter_code
_entity_poly.pdbx_strand_id
1 'polypeptide(L)'
;MGRRDTYFYKVFKVYTQLWKFQQENRQKLVEAGLRRWEIGEIASRIGQLYFGQYMQTSDANYLSESYIFYEAILTREYFKEGMFQDVNIANKQLRFLARFIMVCLVLNRREMVQQLVNQLKVLVDECKRAFQVCPC
;
A
#
# COMPACT_ATOMS: atom_id res chain seq x y z
N MET A 1 -9.70 28.14 0.10
CA MET A 1 -8.94 26.86 0.14
C MET A 1 -9.00 26.34 1.56
N GLY A 2 -9.61 25.17 1.78
CA GLY A 2 -9.88 24.67 3.14
C GLY A 2 -8.60 24.22 3.86
N ARG A 3 -8.59 24.28 5.20
CA ARG A 3 -7.47 23.81 6.03
C ARG A 3 -7.01 22.37 5.69
N ARG A 4 -7.95 21.54 5.21
CA ARG A 4 -7.72 20.14 4.80
C ARG A 4 -6.99 20.03 3.45
N ASP A 5 -7.30 20.90 2.49
CA ASP A 5 -6.62 20.95 1.18
C ASP A 5 -5.13 21.29 1.35
N THR A 6 -4.84 22.25 2.23
CA THR A 6 -3.47 22.65 2.57
C THR A 6 -2.69 21.50 3.23
N TYR A 7 -3.36 20.68 4.05
CA TYR A 7 -2.73 19.52 4.68
C TYR A 7 -2.44 18.42 3.67
N PHE A 8 -3.40 18.08 2.79
CA PHE A 8 -3.19 17.13 1.70
C PHE A 8 -1.98 17.51 0.84
N TYR A 9 -1.92 18.75 0.36
CA TYR A 9 -0.83 19.20 -0.52
C TYR A 9 0.54 19.07 0.16
N LYS A 10 0.65 19.45 1.43
CA LYS A 10 1.89 19.32 2.20
C LYS A 10 2.32 17.86 2.34
N VAL A 11 1.42 16.98 2.74
CA VAL A 11 1.73 15.56 2.95
C VAL A 11 2.06 14.88 1.62
N PHE A 12 1.26 15.14 0.58
CA PHE A 12 1.48 14.61 -0.76
C PHE A 12 2.84 15.04 -1.33
N LYS A 13 3.20 16.33 -1.18
CA LYS A 13 4.51 16.84 -1.60
C LYS A 13 5.67 16.11 -0.92
N VAL A 14 5.61 15.90 0.40
CA VAL A 14 6.68 15.19 1.12
C VAL A 14 6.82 13.74 0.65
N TYR A 15 5.71 13.01 0.53
CA TYR A 15 5.77 11.61 0.11
C TYR A 15 6.21 11.44 -1.35
N THR A 16 5.80 12.34 -2.25
CA THR A 16 6.26 12.31 -3.65
C THR A 16 7.74 12.66 -3.78
N GLN A 17 8.25 13.61 -2.98
CA GLN A 17 9.68 13.89 -2.90
C GLN A 17 10.47 12.69 -2.37
N LEU A 18 9.98 12.03 -1.31
CA LEU A 18 10.59 10.82 -0.77
C LEU A 18 10.58 9.68 -1.80
N TRP A 19 9.47 9.51 -2.53
CA TRP A 19 9.36 8.51 -3.58
C TRP A 19 10.37 8.76 -4.70
N LYS A 20 10.52 10.02 -5.15
CA LYS A 20 11.53 10.39 -6.15
C LYS A 20 12.95 10.14 -5.63
N PHE A 21 13.24 10.56 -4.40
CA PHE A 21 14.54 10.36 -3.78
C PHE A 21 14.94 8.88 -3.74
N GLN A 22 14.01 7.98 -3.36
CA GLN A 22 14.32 6.54 -3.36
C GLN A 22 14.47 5.96 -4.77
N GLN A 23 13.80 6.49 -5.80
CA GLN A 23 14.01 6.04 -7.17
C GLN A 23 15.41 6.41 -7.67
N GLU A 24 15.85 7.64 -7.41
CA GLU A 24 17.14 8.17 -7.87
C GLU A 24 18.33 7.54 -7.15
N ASN A 25 18.17 7.14 -5.88
CA ASN A 25 19.24 6.65 -5.03
C ASN A 25 19.09 5.17 -4.66
N ARG A 26 18.24 4.43 -5.36
CA ARG A 26 17.79 3.08 -4.98
C ARG A 26 18.93 2.13 -4.60
N GLN A 27 19.96 2.06 -5.44
CA GLN A 27 21.07 1.14 -5.22
C GLN A 27 21.81 1.42 -3.90
N LYS A 28 22.20 2.68 -3.68
CA LYS A 28 22.87 3.11 -2.45
C LYS A 28 22.00 2.88 -1.22
N LEU A 29 20.69 3.10 -1.34
CA LEU A 29 19.75 2.87 -0.23
C LEU A 29 19.64 1.39 0.12
N VAL A 30 19.54 0.51 -0.89
CA VAL A 30 19.52 -0.95 -0.68
C VAL A 30 20.83 -1.44 -0.07
N GLU A 31 21.98 -0.94 -0.54
CA GLU A 31 23.29 -1.21 0.05
C GLU A 31 23.40 -0.73 1.51
N ALA A 32 22.73 0.38 1.84
CA ALA A 32 22.61 0.91 3.20
C ALA A 32 21.54 0.18 4.06
N GLY A 33 20.84 -0.82 3.52
CA GLY A 33 19.90 -1.66 4.25
C GLY A 33 18.41 -1.38 4.01
N LEU A 34 18.04 -0.49 3.09
CA LEU A 34 16.64 -0.24 2.72
C LEU A 34 15.97 -1.53 2.24
N ARG A 35 14.88 -1.91 2.92
CA ARG A 35 14.12 -3.12 2.64
C ARG A 35 13.02 -2.84 1.62
N ARG A 36 12.66 -3.88 0.86
CA ARG A 36 11.60 -3.78 -0.17
C ARG A 36 10.24 -3.37 0.42
N TRP A 37 9.90 -3.84 1.61
CA TRP A 37 8.64 -3.52 2.26
C TRP A 37 8.54 -2.03 2.65
N GLU A 38 9.66 -1.38 2.94
CA GLU A 38 9.70 0.06 3.22
C GLU A 38 9.34 0.89 1.97
N ILE A 39 9.83 0.47 0.79
CA ILE A 39 9.42 1.05 -0.50
C ILE A 39 7.92 0.82 -0.73
N GLY A 40 7.44 -0.39 -0.42
CA GLY A 40 6.01 -0.73 -0.48
C GLY A 40 5.15 0.17 0.41
N GLU A 41 5.62 0.55 1.59
CA GLU A 41 4.91 1.49 2.49
C GLU A 41 4.82 2.90 1.92
N ILE A 42 5.90 3.42 1.35
CA ILE A 42 5.89 4.74 0.70
C ILE A 42 4.87 4.74 -0.44
N ALA A 43 4.91 3.72 -1.31
CA ALA A 43 3.96 3.56 -2.39
C ALA A 43 2.51 3.45 -1.88
N SER A 44 2.27 2.63 -0.84
CA SER A 44 0.94 2.43 -0.27
C SER A 44 0.39 3.73 0.30
N ARG A 45 1.25 4.58 0.86
CA ARG A 45 0.86 5.86 1.44
C ARG A 45 0.50 6.88 0.36
N ILE A 46 1.23 6.91 -0.75
CA ILE A 46 0.89 7.76 -1.91
C ILE A 46 -0.43 7.30 -2.52
N GLY A 47 -0.62 5.99 -2.73
CA GLY A 47 -1.88 5.43 -3.21
C GLY A 47 -3.06 5.77 -2.28
N GLN A 48 -2.84 5.75 -0.96
CA GLN A 48 -3.85 6.18 0.02
C GLN A 48 -4.21 7.66 -0.12
N LEU A 49 -3.23 8.54 -0.31
CA LEU A 49 -3.46 9.98 -0.49
C LEU A 49 -4.28 10.25 -1.74
N TYR A 50 -3.94 9.61 -2.86
CA TYR A 50 -4.71 9.67 -4.09
C TYR A 50 -6.18 9.25 -3.88
N PHE A 51 -6.42 8.11 -3.24
CA PHE A 51 -7.78 7.66 -2.94
C PHE A 51 -8.53 8.64 -2.02
N GLY A 52 -7.86 9.18 -1.01
CA GLY A 52 -8.45 10.18 -0.12
C GLY A 52 -8.83 11.48 -0.84
N GLN A 53 -8.08 11.87 -1.87
CA GLN A 53 -8.43 13.01 -2.71
C GLN A 53 -9.61 12.70 -3.62
N TYR A 54 -9.64 11.51 -4.24
CA TYR A 54 -10.81 11.03 -4.98
C TYR A 54 -12.09 11.09 -4.14
N MET A 55 -12.06 10.62 -2.89
CA MET A 55 -13.25 10.63 -2.01
C MET A 55 -13.78 12.04 -1.72
N GLN A 56 -12.96 13.08 -1.87
CA GLN A 56 -13.37 14.46 -1.65
C GLN A 56 -13.82 15.16 -2.94
N THR A 57 -13.16 14.89 -4.06
CA THR A 57 -13.39 15.61 -5.32
C THR A 57 -14.24 14.83 -6.32
N SER A 58 -14.38 13.51 -6.12
CA SER A 58 -14.92 12.56 -7.10
C SER A 58 -14.18 12.55 -8.44
N ASP A 59 -12.95 13.08 -8.49
CA ASP A 59 -12.13 13.09 -9.72
C ASP A 59 -11.51 11.70 -9.96
N ALA A 60 -11.96 11.04 -11.02
CA ALA A 60 -11.54 9.69 -11.39
C ALA A 60 -10.04 9.58 -11.73
N ASN A 61 -9.35 10.68 -12.03
CA ASN A 61 -7.91 10.68 -12.23
C ASN A 61 -7.18 10.26 -10.95
N TYR A 62 -7.58 10.80 -9.80
CA TYR A 62 -6.99 10.41 -8.51
C TYR A 62 -7.28 8.95 -8.15
N LEU A 63 -8.46 8.44 -8.52
CA LEU A 63 -8.78 7.02 -8.33
C LEU A 63 -7.89 6.13 -9.19
N SER A 64 -7.65 6.51 -10.44
CA SER A 64 -6.77 5.79 -11.37
C SER A 64 -5.32 5.79 -10.88
N GLU A 65 -4.81 6.92 -10.40
CA GLU A 65 -3.47 7.00 -9.80
C GLU A 65 -3.34 6.11 -8.56
N SER A 66 -4.37 6.09 -7.69
CA SER A 66 -4.38 5.19 -6.54
C SER A 66 -4.26 3.72 -6.94
N TYR A 67 -5.00 3.32 -7.99
CA TYR A 67 -4.92 1.97 -8.55
C TYR A 67 -3.52 1.64 -9.06
N ILE A 68 -2.88 2.54 -9.84
CA ILE A 68 -1.53 2.33 -10.38
C ILE A 68 -0.53 2.07 -9.24
N PHE A 69 -0.59 2.84 -8.16
CA PHE A 69 0.29 2.63 -7.01
C PHE A 69 0.04 1.27 -6.34
N TYR A 70 -1.21 0.90 -6.11
CA TYR A 70 -1.52 -0.37 -5.45
C TYR A 70 -1.22 -1.59 -6.33
N GLU A 71 -1.49 -1.53 -7.63
CA GLU A 71 -1.12 -2.57 -8.58
C GLU A 71 0.40 -2.74 -8.65
N ALA A 72 1.14 -1.64 -8.69
CA ALA A 72 2.60 -1.66 -8.68
C ALA A 72 3.16 -2.30 -7.40
N ILE A 73 2.48 -2.16 -6.26
CA ILE A 73 2.89 -2.81 -5.01
C ILE A 73 2.67 -4.32 -5.09
N LEU A 74 1.52 -4.73 -5.60
CA LEU A 74 1.16 -6.13 -5.77
C LEU A 74 2.14 -6.83 -6.72
N THR A 75 2.31 -6.29 -7.93
CA THR A 75 3.10 -6.91 -9.00
C THR A 75 4.58 -7.00 -8.67
N ARG A 76 5.11 -6.06 -7.87
CA ARG A 76 6.52 -6.06 -7.44
C ARG A 76 6.78 -6.83 -6.14
N GLU A 77 5.73 -7.40 -5.56
CA GLU A 77 5.78 -8.23 -4.35
C GLU A 77 6.54 -7.54 -3.19
N TYR A 78 6.34 -6.23 -2.99
CA TYR A 78 7.16 -5.47 -2.02
C TYR A 78 7.11 -6.01 -0.58
N PHE A 79 6.03 -6.69 -0.21
CA PHE A 79 5.83 -7.22 1.14
C PHE A 79 6.27 -8.68 1.33
N LYS A 80 6.69 -9.39 0.28
CA LYS A 80 6.99 -10.84 0.32
C LYS A 80 8.05 -11.25 1.35
N GLU A 81 9.12 -10.47 1.47
CA GLU A 81 10.29 -10.83 2.29
C GLU A 81 10.10 -10.62 3.81
N GLY A 82 9.06 -9.87 4.24
CA GLY A 82 8.86 -9.52 5.65
C GLY A 82 7.64 -10.16 6.32
N MET A 83 6.82 -10.92 5.57
CA MET A 83 5.51 -11.40 6.02
C MET A 83 5.52 -12.24 7.29
N PHE A 84 6.48 -13.15 7.41
CA PHE A 84 6.52 -14.11 8.52
C PHE A 84 7.51 -13.72 9.63
N GLN A 85 8.19 -12.59 9.47
CA GLN A 85 9.23 -12.14 10.40
C GLN A 85 8.68 -11.16 11.44
N ASP A 86 7.70 -10.34 11.06
CA ASP A 86 7.16 -9.29 11.93
C ASP A 86 5.66 -9.12 11.70
N VAL A 87 4.88 -9.27 12.78
CA VAL A 87 3.43 -9.06 12.80
C VAL A 87 3.04 -7.66 12.32
N ASN A 88 3.90 -6.66 12.50
CA ASN A 88 3.67 -5.31 12.00
C ASN A 88 3.72 -5.25 10.46
N ILE A 89 4.62 -6.02 9.84
CA ILE A 89 4.71 -6.11 8.38
C ILE A 89 3.50 -6.87 7.84
N ALA A 90 3.12 -7.99 8.46
CA ALA A 90 1.87 -8.71 8.17
C ALA A 90 0.65 -7.77 8.18
N ASN A 91 0.51 -6.98 9.25
CA ASN A 91 -0.55 -5.97 9.36
C ASN A 91 -0.47 -4.88 8.29
N LYS A 92 0.72 -4.48 7.85
CA LYS A 92 0.87 -3.53 6.72
C LYS A 92 0.35 -4.12 5.42
N GLN A 93 0.69 -5.38 5.08
CA GLN A 93 0.18 -6.03 3.87
C GLN A 93 -1.33 -6.27 3.94
N LEU A 94 -1.87 -6.72 5.07
CA LEU A 94 -3.32 -6.87 5.26
C LEU A 94 -4.06 -5.56 5.00
N ARG A 95 -3.58 -4.46 5.59
CA ARG A 95 -4.18 -3.12 5.37
C ARG A 95 -3.99 -2.62 3.95
N PHE A 96 -2.88 -2.95 3.30
CA PHE A 96 -2.68 -2.66 1.87
C PHE A 96 -3.71 -3.40 1.02
N LEU A 97 -3.86 -4.72 1.16
CA LEU A 97 -4.81 -5.53 0.41
C LEU A 97 -6.25 -5.03 0.59
N ALA A 98 -6.66 -4.74 1.83
CA ALA A 98 -7.99 -4.20 2.11
C ALA A 98 -8.25 -2.87 1.37
N ARG A 99 -7.28 -1.95 1.35
CA ARG A 99 -7.41 -0.68 0.62
C ARG A 99 -7.43 -0.89 -0.89
N PHE A 100 -6.61 -1.81 -1.40
CA PHE A 100 -6.59 -2.08 -2.83
C PHE A 100 -7.92 -2.68 -3.31
N ILE A 101 -8.51 -3.60 -2.53
CA ILE A 101 -9.85 -4.14 -2.78
C ILE A 101 -10.88 -3.00 -2.89
N MET A 102 -10.86 -2.03 -1.98
CA MET A 102 -11.76 -0.87 -2.04
C MET A 102 -11.59 -0.07 -3.34
N VAL A 103 -10.36 0.22 -3.77
CA VAL A 103 -10.10 0.92 -5.04
C VAL A 103 -10.61 0.11 -6.24
N CYS A 104 -10.34 -1.20 -6.26
CA CYS A 104 -10.81 -2.08 -7.34
C CYS A 104 -12.33 -2.20 -7.40
N LEU A 105 -13.02 -2.20 -6.24
CA LEU A 105 -14.48 -2.21 -6.17
C LEU A 105 -15.07 -0.94 -6.79
N VAL A 106 -14.54 0.24 -6.42
CA VAL A 106 -15.02 1.53 -6.96
C VAL A 106 -14.74 1.63 -8.46
N LEU A 107 -13.61 1.10 -8.94
CA LEU A 107 -13.29 1.02 -10.37
C LEU A 107 -14.00 -0.12 -11.12
N ASN A 108 -14.86 -0.90 -10.45
CA ASN A 108 -15.54 -2.07 -11.01
C ASN A 108 -14.60 -3.13 -11.66
N ARG A 109 -13.39 -3.30 -11.10
CA ARG A 109 -12.39 -4.29 -11.52
C ARG A 109 -12.65 -5.65 -10.86
N ARG A 110 -13.77 -6.30 -11.21
CA ARG A 110 -14.27 -7.51 -10.52
C ARG A 110 -13.27 -8.67 -10.44
N GLU A 111 -12.53 -8.93 -11.51
CA GLU A 111 -11.50 -9.99 -11.55
C GLU A 111 -10.37 -9.73 -10.55
N MET A 112 -9.87 -8.49 -10.52
CA MET A 112 -8.85 -8.07 -9.55
C MET A 112 -9.38 -8.17 -8.12
N VAL A 113 -10.64 -7.80 -7.86
CA VAL A 113 -11.26 -7.97 -6.54
C VAL A 113 -11.26 -9.43 -6.11
N GLN A 114 -11.67 -10.36 -6.98
CA GLN A 114 -11.65 -11.80 -6.69
C GLN A 114 -10.25 -12.29 -6.35
N GLN A 115 -9.25 -11.89 -7.15
CA GLN A 115 -7.85 -12.22 -6.90
C GLN A 115 -7.39 -11.72 -5.53
N LEU A 116 -7.63 -10.44 -5.22
CA LEU A 116 -7.19 -9.81 -3.98
C LEU A 116 -7.89 -10.38 -2.75
N VAL A 117 -9.19 -10.71 -2.84
CA VAL A 117 -9.93 -11.35 -1.75
C VAL A 117 -9.37 -12.74 -1.46
N ASN A 118 -9.02 -13.51 -2.49
CA ASN A 118 -8.40 -14.82 -2.30
C ASN A 118 -7.02 -14.70 -1.63
N GLN A 119 -6.19 -13.75 -2.07
CA GLN A 119 -4.90 -13.47 -1.41
C GLN A 119 -5.07 -13.02 0.05
N LEU A 120 -6.07 -12.17 0.33
CA LEU A 120 -6.37 -11.73 1.68
C LEU A 120 -6.76 -12.89 2.59
N LYS A 121 -7.59 -13.83 2.11
CA LYS A 121 -7.97 -15.04 2.87
C LYS A 121 -6.75 -15.89 3.22
N VAL A 122 -5.92 -16.20 2.22
CA VAL A 122 -4.68 -16.96 2.43
C VAL A 122 -3.79 -16.28 3.46
N LEU A 123 -3.58 -14.97 3.31
CA LEU A 123 -2.73 -14.21 4.21
C LEU A 123 -3.28 -14.17 5.65
N VAL A 124 -4.60 -14.05 5.82
CA VAL A 124 -5.22 -14.09 7.16
C VAL A 124 -5.02 -15.45 7.83
N ASP A 125 -5.19 -16.54 7.08
CA ASP A 125 -5.01 -17.89 7.62
C ASP A 125 -3.54 -18.17 7.95
N GLU A 126 -2.61 -17.68 7.13
CA GLU A 126 -1.18 -17.70 7.41
C GLU A 126 -0.82 -16.92 8.68
N CYS A 127 -1.36 -15.70 8.85
CA CYS A 127 -1.16 -14.91 10.06
C CYS A 127 -1.66 -15.66 11.31
N LYS A 128 -2.84 -16.29 11.24
CA LYS A 128 -3.39 -17.06 12.38
C LYS A 128 -2.47 -18.22 12.78
N ARG A 129 -1.86 -18.90 11.82
CA ARG A 129 -0.92 -20.01 12.08
C ARG A 129 0.41 -19.50 12.63
N ALA A 130 0.96 -18.44 12.04
CA ALA A 130 2.27 -17.90 12.42
C ALA A 130 2.25 -17.23 13.80
N PHE A 131 1.13 -16.65 14.21
CA PHE A 131 0.99 -15.89 15.46
C PHE A 131 0.00 -16.53 16.45
N GLN A 132 -0.18 -17.85 16.38
CA GLN A 132 -1.04 -18.56 17.31
C GLN A 132 -0.51 -18.38 18.75
N VAL A 133 -1.33 -17.77 19.62
CA VAL A 133 -1.01 -17.60 21.04
C VAL A 133 -1.03 -19.00 21.66
N CYS A 134 0.11 -19.49 22.16
CA CYS A 134 0.12 -20.68 23.01
C CYS A 134 -0.88 -20.47 24.15
N PRO A 135 -1.86 -21.37 24.35
CA PRO A 135 -2.68 -21.31 25.55
C PRO A 135 -1.78 -21.59 26.75
N CYS A 136 -1.62 -20.57 27.61
CA CYS A 136 -1.00 -20.70 28.92
C CYS A 136 -1.89 -21.54 29.84
#